data_AF-A0A1G6B2X6-F1
#
_entry.id   AF-A0A1G6B2X6-F1
#
_cell.length_a   1.000
_cell.length_b   1.000
_cell.length_c   1.000
_cell.angle_alpha   90.00
_cell.angle_beta   90.00
_cell.angle_gamma   90.00
#
_symmetry.space_group_name_H-M   'P 1'
#
loop_
_entity.id
_entity.type
_entity.pdbx_description
1 polymer ?
#
loop_
_entity_poly.entity_id
_entity_poly.type
_entity_poly.pdbx_seq_one_letter_code
_entity_poly.pdbx_strand_id
1 'polypeptide(L)'
;MNCGHELYALDLIPVLSFVISGGKCRYCGKKISIRYPLTELTFMILSAILFLHTGPDWILFCKEWILVGCLFSIAMVDLESFEIPDMLIVTALISWIGFSILELILGICSIKYIVFRLLAGFILGASTLIISLVMDRILKKDSLGGGDIKLFALLGLYLGLAGSYELIILSCILGLIFAFLRKAIVPEASKEFPFGPSIAMAAYIVLIIGDTITSWYFKLL
;
A
#
# COMPACT_ATOMS: atom_id res chain seq x y z
N MET A 1 -13.01 23.94 -4.88
CA MET A 1 -14.43 23.84 -5.30
C MET A 1 -15.28 24.29 -4.10
N ASN A 2 -15.65 25.57 -4.00
CA ASN A 2 -16.41 26.02 -2.82
C ASN A 2 -17.89 26.12 -3.18
N CYS A 3 -18.66 25.12 -2.74
CA CYS A 3 -20.12 25.17 -2.75
C CYS A 3 -20.68 25.83 -1.48
N GLY A 4 -19.86 25.99 -0.43
CA GLY A 4 -20.28 26.64 0.83
C GLY A 4 -21.44 25.95 1.56
N HIS A 5 -21.90 24.80 1.06
CA HIS A 5 -23.02 24.05 1.60
C HIS A 5 -22.49 22.81 2.31
N GLU A 6 -23.00 22.54 3.51
CA GLU A 6 -22.66 21.33 4.26
C GLU A 6 -23.24 20.11 3.53
N LEU A 7 -22.38 19.16 3.22
CA LEU A 7 -22.75 17.93 2.53
C LEU A 7 -23.42 16.97 3.51
N TYR A 8 -24.56 16.40 3.13
CA TYR A 8 -25.22 15.36 3.91
C TYR A 8 -24.47 14.02 3.81
N ALA A 9 -24.68 13.12 4.78
CA ALA A 9 -24.04 11.79 4.83
C ALA A 9 -24.20 10.95 3.55
N LEU A 10 -25.31 11.12 2.82
CA LEU A 10 -25.55 10.43 1.55
C LEU A 10 -24.82 11.07 0.36
N ASP A 11 -24.47 12.35 0.46
CA ASP A 11 -23.66 13.04 -0.56
C ASP A 11 -22.15 12.74 -0.37
N LEU A 12 -21.77 12.23 0.81
CA LEU A 12 -20.42 11.78 1.19
C LEU A 12 -20.04 10.39 0.65
N ILE A 13 -20.89 9.72 -0.14
CA ILE A 13 -20.56 8.48 -0.86
C ILE A 13 -20.32 8.82 -2.34
N PRO A 14 -19.11 9.24 -2.75
CA PRO A 14 -18.83 9.82 -4.06
C PRO A 14 -19.33 8.99 -5.24
N VAL A 15 -19.22 7.66 -5.24
CA VAL A 15 -19.64 6.82 -6.37
C VAL A 15 -21.16 6.83 -6.52
N LEU A 16 -21.89 6.58 -5.43
CA LEU A 16 -23.36 6.59 -5.44
C LEU A 16 -23.90 8.00 -5.73
N SER A 17 -23.34 9.01 -5.08
CA SER A 17 -23.76 10.40 -5.29
C SER A 17 -23.40 10.88 -6.69
N PHE A 18 -22.25 10.52 -7.27
CA PHE A 18 -21.87 10.88 -8.65
C PHE A 18 -22.76 10.23 -9.71
N VAL A 19 -23.09 8.94 -9.55
CA VAL A 19 -23.99 8.22 -10.48
C VAL A 19 -25.39 8.81 -10.43
N ILE A 20 -25.94 9.06 -9.23
CA ILE A 20 -27.29 9.60 -9.06
C ILE A 20 -27.37 11.07 -9.49
N SER A 21 -26.29 11.84 -9.32
CA SER A 21 -26.25 13.27 -9.66
C SER A 21 -25.72 13.57 -11.06
N GLY A 22 -25.46 12.54 -11.87
CA GLY A 22 -24.99 12.69 -13.26
C GLY A 22 -23.65 13.41 -13.38
N GLY A 23 -22.78 13.25 -12.38
CA GLY A 23 -21.47 13.89 -12.31
C GLY A 23 -21.48 15.39 -12.01
N LYS A 24 -22.60 15.93 -11.49
CA LYS A 24 -22.73 17.33 -11.08
C LYS A 24 -23.15 17.42 -9.62
N CYS A 25 -22.56 18.36 -8.89
CA CYS A 25 -22.99 18.76 -7.55
C CYS A 25 -24.50 19.03 -7.53
N ARG A 26 -25.27 18.36 -6.66
CA ARG A 26 -26.74 18.51 -6.55
C ARG A 26 -27.18 19.96 -6.27
N TYR A 27 -26.38 20.70 -5.50
CA TYR A 27 -26.73 22.05 -5.05
C TYR A 27 -26.19 23.13 -5.97
N CYS A 28 -25.01 22.91 -6.56
CA CYS A 28 -24.25 23.94 -7.27
C CYS A 28 -24.05 23.67 -8.77
N GLY A 29 -24.46 22.51 -9.27
CA GLY A 29 -24.39 22.12 -10.68
C GLY A 29 -22.96 21.98 -11.26
N LYS A 30 -21.92 22.32 -10.48
CA LYS A 30 -20.52 22.18 -10.89
C LYS A 30 -20.15 20.71 -11.04
N LYS A 31 -19.32 20.41 -12.05
CA LYS A 31 -18.81 19.06 -12.30
C LYS A 31 -17.97 18.59 -11.11
N ILE A 32 -18.28 17.40 -10.61
CA ILE A 32 -17.48 16.69 -9.61
C ILE A 32 -16.26 16.12 -10.35
N SER A 33 -15.08 16.18 -9.74
CA SER A 33 -13.88 15.62 -10.38
C SER A 33 -14.03 14.09 -10.46
N ILE A 34 -13.68 13.51 -11.61
CA ILE A 34 -13.76 12.05 -11.84
C ILE A 34 -12.79 11.27 -10.94
N ARG A 35 -11.82 11.97 -10.32
CA ARG A 35 -10.81 11.37 -9.43
C ARG A 35 -11.46 10.70 -8.21
N TYR A 36 -12.43 11.36 -7.57
CA TYR A 36 -13.08 10.82 -6.37
C TYR A 36 -13.83 9.50 -6.61
N PRO A 37 -14.75 9.39 -7.59
CA PRO A 37 -15.42 8.12 -7.85
C PRO A 37 -14.46 7.05 -8.36
N LEU A 38 -13.39 7.41 -9.09
CA LEU A 38 -12.35 6.44 -9.47
C LEU A 38 -11.60 5.89 -8.26
N THR A 39 -11.16 6.74 -7.33
CA THR A 39 -10.43 6.30 -6.13
C THR A 39 -11.27 5.38 -5.24
N GLU A 40 -12.56 5.69 -5.09
CA GLU A 40 -13.48 4.87 -4.31
C GLU A 40 -13.77 3.53 -5.01
N LEU A 41 -13.98 3.54 -6.32
CA LEU A 41 -14.17 2.32 -7.10
C LEU A 41 -12.91 1.44 -7.08
N THR A 42 -11.71 2.02 -7.16
CA THR A 42 -10.46 1.25 -7.02
C THR A 42 -10.35 0.62 -5.65
N PHE A 43 -10.63 1.37 -4.57
CA PHE A 43 -10.56 0.82 -3.22
C PHE A 43 -11.60 -0.27 -2.98
N MET A 44 -12.80 -0.12 -3.53
CA MET A 44 -13.85 -1.14 -3.51
C MET A 44 -13.39 -2.42 -4.22
N ILE A 45 -12.81 -2.31 -5.42
CA ILE A 45 -12.29 -3.47 -6.17
C ILE A 45 -11.16 -4.16 -5.38
N LEU A 46 -10.20 -3.39 -4.85
CA LEU A 46 -9.09 -3.93 -4.08
C LEU A 46 -9.59 -4.68 -2.83
N SER A 47 -10.59 -4.13 -2.14
CA SER A 47 -11.22 -4.74 -0.97
C SER A 47 -12.02 -6.00 -1.33
N ALA A 48 -12.73 -5.99 -2.45
CA ALA A 48 -13.51 -7.13 -2.92
C ALA A 48 -12.61 -8.32 -3.30
N ILE A 49 -11.52 -8.07 -4.03
CA ILE A 49 -10.53 -9.10 -4.37
C ILE A 49 -9.90 -9.66 -3.09
N LEU A 50 -9.56 -8.80 -2.13
CA LEU A 50 -9.01 -9.22 -0.85
C LEU A 50 -9.97 -10.14 -0.09
N PHE A 51 -11.27 -9.78 -0.04
CA PHE A 51 -12.30 -10.60 0.60
C PHE A 51 -12.42 -12.00 -0.03
N LEU A 52 -12.37 -12.07 -1.36
CA LEU A 52 -12.39 -13.33 -2.09
C LEU A 52 -11.13 -14.18 -1.84
N HIS A 53 -9.99 -13.54 -1.56
CA HIS A 53 -8.72 -14.22 -1.26
C HIS A 53 -8.68 -14.77 0.18
N THR A 54 -8.99 -13.95 1.18
CA THR A 54 -8.92 -14.34 2.60
C THR A 54 -10.02 -15.33 3.01
N GLY A 55 -11.13 -15.36 2.27
CA GLY A 55 -12.24 -16.27 2.52
C GLY A 55 -12.92 -15.98 3.88
N PRO A 56 -13.32 -17.02 4.65
CA PRO A 56 -14.09 -16.85 5.88
C PRO A 56 -13.26 -16.36 7.08
N ASP A 57 -11.95 -16.20 6.95
CA ASP A 57 -11.09 -15.69 8.03
C ASP A 57 -11.23 -14.17 8.17
N TRP A 58 -12.18 -13.76 9.01
CA TRP A 58 -12.46 -12.35 9.27
C TRP A 58 -11.30 -11.61 9.95
N ILE A 59 -10.47 -12.32 10.71
CA ILE A 59 -9.35 -11.70 11.44
C ILE A 59 -8.26 -11.34 10.44
N LEU A 60 -7.91 -12.29 9.57
CA LEU A 60 -6.97 -12.07 8.48
C LEU A 60 -7.46 -10.98 7.53
N PHE A 61 -8.74 -11.03 7.12
CA PHE A 61 -9.34 -10.02 6.26
C PHE A 61 -9.25 -8.62 6.87
N CYS A 62 -9.66 -8.43 8.12
CA CYS A 62 -9.60 -7.12 8.76
C CYS A 62 -8.17 -6.60 8.89
N LYS A 63 -7.21 -7.48 9.22
CA LYS A 63 -5.80 -7.14 9.32
C LYS A 63 -5.25 -6.64 7.98
N GLU A 64 -5.49 -7.37 6.91
CA GLU A 64 -5.00 -7.01 5.57
C GLU A 64 -5.77 -5.84 4.97
N TRP A 65 -7.08 -5.73 5.22
CA TRP A 65 -7.90 -4.65 4.70
C TRP A 65 -7.45 -3.28 5.21
N ILE A 66 -7.11 -3.18 6.50
CA ILE A 66 -6.53 -1.95 7.07
C ILE A 66 -5.18 -1.65 6.41
N LEU A 67 -4.32 -2.65 6.22
CA LEU A 67 -3.05 -2.46 5.50
C LEU A 67 -3.30 -1.95 4.07
N VAL A 68 -4.20 -2.57 3.30
CA VAL A 68 -4.52 -2.14 1.93
C VAL A 68 -5.06 -0.71 1.91
N GLY A 69 -5.90 -0.32 2.88
CA GLY A 69 -6.36 1.06 3.03
C GLY A 69 -5.23 2.05 3.31
N CYS A 70 -4.30 1.70 4.19
CA CYS A 70 -3.10 2.49 4.46
C CYS A 70 -2.21 2.61 3.21
N LEU A 71 -1.94 1.50 2.51
CA LEU A 71 -1.13 1.47 1.29
C LEU A 71 -1.75 2.29 0.17
N PHE A 72 -3.06 2.17 -0.03
CA PHE A 72 -3.79 2.95 -1.02
C PHE A 72 -3.69 4.45 -0.71
N SER A 73 -3.89 4.81 0.55
CA SER A 73 -3.79 6.21 1.00
C SER A 73 -2.36 6.75 0.87
N ILE A 74 -1.35 5.96 1.23
CA ILE A 74 0.08 6.31 1.03
C ILE A 74 0.37 6.53 -0.45
N ALA A 75 -0.09 5.65 -1.34
CA ALA A 75 0.13 5.79 -2.77
C ALA A 75 -0.52 7.07 -3.34
N MET A 76 -1.73 7.43 -2.88
CA MET A 76 -2.38 8.66 -3.32
C MET A 76 -1.65 9.91 -2.81
N VAL A 77 -1.22 9.92 -1.55
CA VAL A 77 -0.47 11.05 -0.97
C VAL A 77 0.90 11.19 -1.64
N ASP A 78 1.62 10.09 -1.85
CA ASP A 78 2.95 10.12 -2.47
C ASP A 78 2.91 10.63 -3.93
N LEU A 79 1.84 10.33 -4.68
CA LEU A 79 1.63 10.88 -6.03
C LEU A 79 1.42 12.39 -6.05
N GLU A 80 0.93 12.98 -4.96
CA GLU A 80 0.62 14.41 -4.87
C GLU A 80 1.74 15.21 -4.18
N SER A 81 2.28 14.72 -3.08
CA SER A 81 3.22 15.43 -2.22
C SER A 81 4.62 14.82 -2.16
N PHE A 82 4.88 13.66 -2.76
CA PHE A 82 6.16 12.94 -2.70
C PHE A 82 6.63 12.64 -1.25
N GLU A 83 5.66 12.55 -0.32
CA GLU A 83 5.91 12.31 1.09
C GLU A 83 5.08 11.13 1.57
N ILE A 84 5.71 10.26 2.36
CA ILE A 84 5.02 9.14 3.01
C ILE A 84 4.63 9.57 4.42
N PRO A 85 3.33 9.71 4.74
CA PRO A 85 2.88 10.17 6.04
C PRO A 85 3.13 9.10 7.12
N ASP A 86 3.93 9.46 8.13
CA ASP A 86 4.28 8.57 9.25
C ASP A 86 3.05 8.04 10.00
N MET A 87 1.97 8.82 10.07
CA MET A 87 0.73 8.41 10.75
C MET A 87 0.09 7.16 10.11
N LEU A 88 0.18 7.00 8.78
CA LEU A 88 -0.35 5.82 8.10
C LEU A 88 0.52 4.57 8.36
N ILE A 89 1.84 4.74 8.40
CA ILE A 89 2.76 3.66 8.77
C ILE A 89 2.49 3.20 10.21
N VAL A 90 2.33 4.14 11.14
CA VAL A 90 2.01 3.83 12.55
C VAL A 90 0.65 3.14 12.66
N THR A 91 -0.36 3.57 11.90
CA THR A 91 -1.69 2.93 11.90
C THR A 91 -1.61 1.48 11.43
N ALA A 92 -0.86 1.21 10.36
CA ALA A 92 -0.61 -0.13 9.87
C ALA A 92 0.23 -0.97 10.85
N LEU A 93 1.15 -0.36 11.60
CA LEU A 93 1.92 -1.05 12.64
C LEU A 93 1.05 -1.44 13.84
N ILE A 94 0.20 -0.52 14.32
CA ILE A 94 -0.71 -0.76 15.45
C ILE A 94 -1.70 -1.86 15.11
N SER A 95 -2.27 -1.83 13.89
CA SER A 95 -3.16 -2.91 13.43
C SER A 95 -2.43 -4.25 13.38
N TRP A 96 -1.20 -4.30 12.85
CA TRP A 96 -0.42 -5.54 12.84
C TRP A 96 -0.22 -6.12 14.24
N ILE A 97 0.17 -5.28 15.21
CA ILE A 97 0.37 -5.69 16.60
C ILE A 97 -0.95 -6.18 17.21
N GLY A 98 -2.02 -5.40 17.06
CA GLY A 98 -3.33 -5.71 17.63
C GLY A 98 -3.90 -7.04 17.13
N PHE A 99 -3.87 -7.27 15.81
CA PHE A 99 -4.33 -8.52 15.22
C PHE A 99 -3.39 -9.69 15.54
N SER A 100 -2.08 -9.49 15.60
CA SER A 100 -1.13 -10.56 15.97
C SER A 100 -1.34 -11.02 17.42
N ILE A 101 -1.64 -10.10 18.34
CA ILE A 101 -1.99 -10.43 19.73
C ILE A 101 -3.34 -11.17 19.79
N LEU A 102 -4.32 -10.72 19.01
CA LEU A 102 -5.62 -11.39 18.94
C LEU A 102 -5.49 -12.82 18.40
N GLU A 103 -4.74 -13.03 17.32
CA GLU A 103 -4.42 -14.34 16.76
C GLU A 103 -3.74 -15.26 17.79
N LEU A 104 -2.86 -14.70 18.64
CA LEU A 104 -2.18 -15.43 19.71
C LEU A 104 -3.15 -15.84 20.83
N ILE A 105 -4.05 -14.95 21.26
CA ILE A 105 -5.04 -15.22 22.32
C ILE A 105 -6.03 -16.30 21.87
N LEU A 106 -6.43 -16.27 20.60
CA LEU A 106 -7.34 -17.26 20.02
C LEU A 106 -6.64 -18.59 19.67
N GLY A 107 -5.32 -18.70 19.88
CA GLY A 107 -4.55 -19.90 19.59
C GLY A 107 -4.40 -20.21 18.09
N ILE A 108 -4.64 -19.22 17.23
CA ILE A 108 -4.54 -19.33 15.77
C ILE A 108 -3.07 -19.31 15.34
N CYS A 109 -2.23 -18.53 16.03
CA CYS A 109 -0.80 -18.43 15.75
C CYS A 109 0.07 -18.77 16.96
N SER A 110 1.33 -19.14 16.70
CA SER A 110 2.34 -19.38 17.74
C SER A 110 3.23 -18.16 17.95
N ILE A 111 3.78 -18.00 19.15
CA ILE A 111 4.80 -16.99 19.45
C ILE A 111 5.97 -17.06 18.44
N LYS A 112 6.35 -18.28 18.02
CA LYS A 112 7.42 -18.47 17.01
C LYS A 112 7.10 -17.77 15.68
N TYR A 113 5.83 -17.78 15.26
CA TYR A 113 5.39 -17.14 14.03
C TYR A 113 5.48 -15.62 14.12
N ILE A 114 5.07 -15.04 15.26
CA ILE A 114 5.19 -13.59 15.50
C ILE A 114 6.66 -13.17 15.52
N VAL A 115 7.52 -13.91 16.22
CA VAL A 115 8.96 -13.64 16.27
C VAL A 115 9.58 -13.71 14.87
N PHE A 116 9.19 -14.69 14.05
CA PHE A 116 9.66 -14.79 12.68
C PHE A 116 9.25 -13.59 11.82
N ARG A 117 8.00 -13.12 11.96
CA ARG A 117 7.51 -11.93 11.24
C ARG A 117 8.20 -10.65 11.72
N LEU A 118 8.49 -10.50 13.02
CA LEU A 118 9.29 -9.40 13.56
C LEU A 118 10.71 -9.39 12.98
N LEU A 119 11.36 -10.55 12.94
CA LEU A 119 12.68 -10.70 12.32
C LEU A 119 12.62 -10.36 10.84
N ALA A 120 11.56 -10.75 10.12
CA ALA A 120 11.38 -10.40 8.73
C ALA A 120 11.32 -8.88 8.50
N GLY A 121 10.49 -8.17 9.28
CA GLY A 121 10.42 -6.70 9.20
C GLY A 121 11.74 -6.03 9.55
N PHE A 122 12.43 -6.52 10.58
CA PHE A 122 13.76 -6.01 10.96
C PHE A 122 14.81 -6.23 9.86
N ILE A 123 14.90 -7.45 9.32
CA ILE A 123 15.85 -7.79 8.27
C ILE A 123 15.56 -6.98 7.02
N LEU A 124 14.29 -6.87 6.61
CA LEU A 124 13.91 -6.11 5.43
C LEU A 124 14.26 -4.63 5.61
N GLY A 125 13.84 -4.01 6.72
CA GLY A 125 14.16 -2.62 7.02
C GLY A 125 15.66 -2.35 7.09
N ALA A 126 16.41 -3.18 7.82
CA ALA A 126 17.87 -3.07 7.93
C ALA A 126 18.55 -3.24 6.56
N SER A 127 18.12 -4.21 5.75
CA SER A 127 18.68 -4.45 4.42
C SER A 127 18.48 -3.24 3.51
N THR A 128 17.27 -2.67 3.48
CA THR A 128 16.97 -1.49 2.66
C THR A 128 17.73 -0.25 3.12
N LEU A 129 17.91 -0.09 4.44
CA LEU A 129 18.70 1.01 5.01
C LEU A 129 20.19 0.86 4.68
N ILE A 130 20.74 -0.34 4.80
CA ILE A 130 22.15 -0.58 4.45
C ILE A 130 22.38 -0.29 2.96
N ILE A 131 21.47 -0.77 2.10
CA ILE A 131 21.53 -0.51 0.65
C ILE A 131 21.46 1.00 0.39
N SER A 132 20.54 1.73 1.05
CA SER A 132 20.43 3.18 0.87
C SER A 132 21.71 3.89 1.28
N LEU A 133 22.26 3.61 2.47
CA LEU A 133 23.50 4.25 2.93
C LEU A 133 24.71 3.97 2.04
N VAL A 134 24.83 2.75 1.51
CA VAL A 134 25.88 2.39 0.56
C VAL A 134 25.71 3.15 -0.75
N MET A 135 24.47 3.21 -1.26
CA MET A 135 24.13 3.95 -2.47
C MET A 135 24.35 5.45 -2.31
N ASP A 136 23.97 6.04 -1.18
CA ASP A 136 24.17 7.45 -0.88
C ASP A 136 25.66 7.82 -0.93
N ARG A 137 26.51 6.92 -0.42
CA ARG A 137 27.96 7.11 -0.43
C ARG A 137 28.57 7.00 -1.81
N ILE A 138 28.04 6.12 -2.67
CA ILE A 138 28.51 5.91 -4.05
C ILE A 138 28.02 7.04 -4.97
N LEU A 139 26.73 7.38 -4.88
CA LEU A 139 26.05 8.36 -5.73
C LEU A 139 26.24 9.81 -5.25
N LYS A 140 26.73 9.99 -4.02
CA LYS A 140 26.89 11.29 -3.33
C LYS A 140 25.59 12.12 -3.33
N LYS A 141 24.46 11.42 -3.31
CA LYS A 141 23.09 11.95 -3.33
C LYS A 141 22.20 10.96 -2.60
N ASP A 142 21.16 11.47 -1.97
CA ASP A 142 20.15 10.64 -1.30
C ASP A 142 19.45 9.75 -2.34
N SER A 143 19.59 8.44 -2.18
CA SER A 143 19.15 7.43 -3.14
C SER A 143 17.76 6.90 -2.84
N LEU A 144 17.39 6.76 -1.57
CA LEU A 144 16.08 6.23 -1.15
C LEU A 144 15.50 7.11 -0.04
N GLY A 145 14.20 7.42 -0.13
CA GLY A 145 13.52 8.23 0.88
C GLY A 145 13.44 7.48 2.21
N GLY A 146 13.63 8.18 3.33
CA GLY A 146 13.46 7.58 4.66
C GLY A 146 12.06 7.00 4.91
N GLY A 147 11.05 7.54 4.23
CA GLY A 147 9.68 7.00 4.23
C GLY A 147 9.60 5.60 3.60
N ASP A 148 10.30 5.38 2.48
CA ASP A 148 10.29 4.09 1.76
C ASP A 148 10.89 2.99 2.63
N ILE A 149 12.01 3.28 3.33
CA ILE A 149 12.67 2.35 4.25
C ILE A 149 11.71 1.93 5.36
N LYS A 150 10.98 2.87 5.96
CA LYS A 150 9.98 2.59 6.99
C LYS A 150 8.84 1.73 6.44
N LEU A 151 8.39 2.01 5.21
CA LEU A 151 7.33 1.25 4.55
C LEU A 151 7.77 -0.19 4.27
N PHE A 152 9.00 -0.41 3.77
CA PHE A 152 9.55 -1.75 3.60
C PHE A 152 9.64 -2.50 4.93
N ALA A 153 10.15 -1.86 5.99
CA ALA A 153 10.23 -2.47 7.31
C ALA A 153 8.85 -2.94 7.81
N LEU A 154 7.83 -2.08 7.68
CA LEU A 154 6.44 -2.40 8.00
C LEU A 154 5.91 -3.58 7.17
N LEU A 155 6.12 -3.55 5.85
CA LEU A 155 5.63 -4.60 4.95
C LEU A 155 6.30 -5.94 5.21
N GLY A 156 7.55 -5.96 5.67
CA GLY A 156 8.22 -7.19 6.10
C GLY A 156 7.53 -7.87 7.29
N LEU A 157 6.87 -7.10 8.17
CA LEU A 157 6.06 -7.66 9.25
C LEU A 157 4.82 -8.39 8.70
N TYR A 158 4.20 -7.84 7.66
CA TYR A 158 2.99 -8.42 7.06
C TYR A 158 3.28 -9.58 6.12
N LEU A 159 4.33 -9.48 5.31
CA LEU A 159 4.65 -10.44 4.25
C LEU A 159 5.62 -11.53 4.70
N GLY A 160 6.36 -11.32 5.79
CA GLY A 160 7.39 -12.26 6.24
C GLY A 160 8.60 -12.25 5.31
N LEU A 161 9.61 -13.10 5.58
CA LEU A 161 10.88 -13.06 4.85
C LEU A 161 10.73 -13.41 3.36
N ALA A 162 9.96 -14.44 3.02
CA ALA A 162 9.79 -14.88 1.64
C ALA A 162 9.12 -13.79 0.78
N GLY A 163 7.97 -13.27 1.24
CA GLY A 163 7.27 -12.19 0.54
C GLY A 163 8.04 -10.87 0.52
N SER A 164 8.94 -10.63 1.48
CA SER A 164 9.82 -9.45 1.49
C SER A 164 10.76 -9.39 0.27
N TYR A 165 11.29 -10.54 -0.17
CA TYR A 165 12.15 -10.58 -1.36
C TYR A 165 11.35 -10.31 -2.64
N GLU A 166 10.16 -10.92 -2.75
CA GLU A 166 9.24 -10.70 -3.87
C GLU A 166 8.82 -9.23 -3.95
N LEU A 167 8.53 -8.61 -2.80
CA LEU A 167 8.17 -7.20 -2.69
C LEU A 167 9.26 -6.29 -3.26
N ILE A 168 10.53 -6.47 -2.87
CA ILE A 168 11.64 -5.65 -3.38
C ILE A 168 11.74 -5.78 -4.91
N ILE A 169 11.70 -7.01 -5.43
CA ILE A 169 11.87 -7.25 -6.86
C ILE A 169 10.69 -6.62 -7.65
N LEU A 170 9.46 -6.88 -7.21
CA LEU A 170 8.26 -6.37 -7.86
C LEU A 170 8.16 -4.84 -7.77
N SER A 171 8.48 -4.25 -6.62
CA SER A 171 8.49 -2.78 -6.47
C SER A 171 9.49 -2.12 -7.41
N CYS A 172 10.70 -2.68 -7.57
CA CYS A 172 11.67 -2.17 -8.55
C CYS A 172 11.16 -2.28 -10.00
N ILE A 173 10.57 -3.41 -10.38
CA ILE A 173 10.02 -3.61 -11.74
C ILE A 173 8.87 -2.64 -12.00
N LEU A 174 7.90 -2.55 -11.08
CA LEU A 174 6.77 -1.64 -11.19
C LEU A 174 7.22 -0.17 -11.18
N GLY A 175 8.23 0.16 -10.36
CA GLY A 175 8.83 1.48 -10.31
C GLY A 175 9.47 1.87 -11.66
N LEU A 176 10.23 0.96 -12.28
CA LEU A 176 10.81 1.19 -13.61
C LEU A 176 9.73 1.40 -14.68
N ILE A 177 8.69 0.57 -14.68
CA ILE A 177 7.55 0.70 -15.60
C ILE A 177 6.86 2.05 -15.39
N PHE A 178 6.61 2.43 -14.13
CA PHE A 178 5.95 3.68 -13.80
C PHE A 178 6.81 4.90 -14.20
N ALA A 179 8.12 4.85 -13.96
CA ALA A 179 9.07 5.88 -14.39
C ALA A 179 9.07 6.05 -15.92
N PHE A 180 9.08 4.94 -16.65
CA PHE A 180 9.07 4.95 -18.12
C PHE A 180 7.76 5.51 -18.67
N LEU A 181 6.61 5.06 -18.15
CA LEU A 181 5.28 5.55 -18.55
C LEU A 181 5.13 7.04 -18.23
N ARG A 182 5.56 7.48 -17.05
CA ARG A 182 5.48 8.90 -16.66
C ARG A 182 6.29 9.77 -17.61
N LYS A 183 7.51 9.35 -17.96
CA LYS A 183 8.36 10.05 -18.92
C LYS A 183 7.78 10.08 -20.34
N ALA A 184 7.08 9.02 -20.75
CA ALA A 184 6.43 8.96 -22.06
C ALA A 184 5.20 9.89 -22.15
N ILE A 185 4.44 10.02 -21.07
CA ILE A 185 3.21 10.85 -21.03
C ILE A 185 3.57 12.32 -20.76
N VAL A 186 4.52 12.59 -19.88
CA VAL A 186 4.95 13.94 -19.49
C VAL A 186 6.47 14.02 -19.65
N PRO A 187 6.96 14.45 -20.83
CA PRO A 187 8.39 14.54 -21.12
C PRO A 187 9.16 15.48 -20.19
N GLU A 188 8.47 16.50 -19.67
CA GLU A 188 9.00 17.49 -18.71
C GLU A 188 8.74 17.13 -17.23
N ALA A 189 8.37 15.87 -16.94
CA ALA A 189 8.12 15.44 -15.56
C ALA A 189 9.32 15.76 -14.65
N SER A 190 9.03 16.22 -13.44
CA SER A 190 10.03 16.54 -12.41
C SER A 190 10.99 15.36 -12.17
N LYS A 191 12.23 15.68 -11.80
CA LYS A 191 13.26 14.68 -11.48
C LYS A 191 12.88 13.81 -10.27
N GLU A 192 11.96 14.28 -9.43
CA GLU A 192 11.49 13.57 -8.25
C GLU A 192 10.50 12.48 -8.65
N PHE A 193 10.77 11.25 -8.22
CA PHE A 193 10.04 10.05 -8.60
C PHE A 193 9.33 9.47 -7.36
N PRO A 194 7.99 9.37 -7.35
CA PRO A 194 7.25 8.82 -6.21
C PRO A 194 7.34 7.30 -6.26
N PHE A 195 8.10 6.71 -5.34
CA PHE A 195 8.32 5.27 -5.28
C PHE A 195 7.23 4.54 -4.48
N GLY A 196 6.54 5.24 -3.57
CA GLY A 196 5.48 4.72 -2.72
C GLY A 196 4.37 3.96 -3.46
N PRO A 197 3.82 4.47 -4.59
CA PRO A 197 2.79 3.77 -5.37
C PRO A 197 3.27 2.41 -5.90
N SER A 198 4.54 2.32 -6.30
CA SER A 198 5.09 1.06 -6.80
C SER A 198 5.30 0.05 -5.68
N ILE A 199 5.70 0.50 -4.48
CA ILE A 199 5.78 -0.35 -3.28
C ILE A 199 4.38 -0.82 -2.88
N ALA A 200 3.39 0.08 -2.82
CA ALA A 200 2.02 -0.24 -2.45
C ALA A 200 1.38 -1.27 -3.40
N MET A 201 1.58 -1.09 -4.71
CA MET A 201 1.07 -2.03 -5.71
C MET A 201 1.78 -3.38 -5.62
N ALA A 202 3.11 -3.40 -5.45
CA ALA A 202 3.86 -4.63 -5.26
C ALA A 202 3.40 -5.38 -4.00
N ALA A 203 3.21 -4.69 -2.89
CA ALA A 203 2.73 -5.27 -1.65
C ALA A 203 1.35 -5.90 -1.81
N TYR A 204 0.43 -5.22 -2.49
CA TYR A 204 -0.89 -5.76 -2.77
C TYR A 204 -0.84 -7.04 -3.63
N ILE A 205 0.02 -7.07 -4.65
CA ILE A 205 0.23 -8.26 -5.48
C ILE A 205 0.80 -9.42 -4.66
N VAL A 206 1.81 -9.16 -3.83
CA VAL A 206 2.45 -10.20 -3.00
C VAL A 206 1.49 -10.72 -1.92
N LEU A 207 0.60 -9.87 -1.37
CA LEU A 207 -0.43 -10.34 -0.42
C LEU A 207 -1.35 -11.40 -1.03
N ILE A 208 -1.71 -11.24 -2.31
CA ILE A 208 -2.67 -12.14 -2.98
C ILE A 208 -1.98 -13.35 -3.62
N ILE A 209 -0.79 -13.16 -4.18
CA ILE A 209 -0.14 -14.17 -5.04
C ILE A 209 1.09 -14.79 -4.36
N GLY A 210 1.62 -14.19 -3.29
CA GLY A 210 2.88 -14.60 -2.65
C GLY A 210 2.88 -16.04 -2.16
N ASP A 211 1.78 -16.54 -1.60
CA ASP A 211 1.68 -17.93 -1.17
C ASP A 211 1.72 -18.92 -2.35
N THR A 212 1.23 -18.51 -3.51
CA THR A 212 1.30 -19.32 -4.75
C THR A 212 2.71 -19.32 -5.33
N ILE A 213 3.41 -18.18 -5.31
CA ILE A 213 4.77 -18.05 -5.83
C ILE A 213 5.75 -18.84 -4.97
N THR A 214 5.67 -18.67 -3.65
CA THR A 214 6.54 -19.40 -2.70
C THR A 214 6.30 -20.90 -2.78
N SER A 215 5.05 -21.36 -2.83
CA SER A 215 4.74 -22.80 -2.95
C SER A 215 5.17 -23.40 -4.30
N TRP A 216 5.16 -22.62 -5.39
CA TRP A 216 5.73 -23.05 -6.67
C TRP A 216 7.25 -23.17 -6.61
N TYR A 217 7.93 -22.19 -5.99
CA TYR A 217 9.38 -22.21 -5.81
C TYR A 217 9.85 -23.42 -4.99
N PHE A 218 9.16 -23.74 -3.89
CA PHE A 218 9.48 -24.91 -3.07
C PHE A 218 9.14 -26.25 -3.72
N LYS A 219 8.26 -26.30 -4.73
CA LYS A 219 7.99 -27.52 -5.50
C LYS A 219 9.03 -27.83 -6.58
N LEU A 220 9.83 -26.83 -6.96
CA LEU A 220 10.90 -26.97 -7.95
C LEU A 220 12.24 -27.41 -7.33
N LEU A 221 12.37 -27.27 -6.00
CA LEU A 221 13.51 -27.73 -5.19
C LEU A 221 13.27 -29.14 -4.65
#